data_AF-A0A3M6R5E3-F1
#
_entry.id   AF-A0A3M6R5E3-F1
#
_cell.length_a   1.000
_cell.length_b   1.000
_cell.length_c   1.000
_cell.angle_alpha   90.00
_cell.angle_beta   90.00
_cell.angle_gamma   90.00
#
_symmetry.space_group_name_H-M   'P 1'
#
loop_
_entity.id
_entity.type
_entity.pdbx_description
1 polymer ?
#
loop_
_entity_poly.entity_id
_entity_poly.type
_entity_poly.pdbx_seq_one_letter_code
_entity_poly.pdbx_strand_id
1 'polypeptide(L)'
;MRVSGGRECWSRAISLARMLKGGGEDRLQQMEATIVAAFDAAKRDDGSLGLWLADLLKSNGLWQAHRASVAGKLETLAREFDGEGDLHRAREYFSAAAEWFQTIPDQIKAAEMTVAVAEGWVKEAVARAASESPSYMAAASFYENAIQTYRTVPRNERSTHRVDDRINELRAHLNDSGERALGEMGSFETPGIDIAQLVESARKFVTGKSARHALLAFANLHCGANAEQLRKDVLERMHQHVLLSIIPAVVLSNDGRVIAKRPAMSSSAELTANDEIAIRAEMIRDYGILVSIVVQGSIWSALEMLLLEHRLREADFIALARNSPIVPKNRAGLFGKALFAGYERDYVTALHVLIPQIEHLVRMHLKQAGAKTTNIDKNGIENENGLSTLLELPEVVQVFGENLTFELKSLFCDAFGPNLRNKLAHGLLDEDECNSPFAIYAWWLALRLTFNTWWNSANPATGQQEANDDQAPVAEPIEEQGEP
;
A
#
# COMPACT_ATOMS: atom_id res chain seq x y z
N MET A 1 -6.77 -34.12 25.96
CA MET A 1 -5.42 -33.55 26.19
C MET A 1 -5.43 -32.16 25.57
N ARG A 2 -5.17 -31.06 26.31
CA ARG A 2 -5.09 -29.73 25.69
C ARG A 2 -3.97 -29.76 24.65
N VAL A 3 -4.31 -29.60 23.38
CA VAL A 3 -3.45 -29.84 22.21
C VAL A 3 -2.17 -28.99 22.26
N SER A 4 -2.23 -27.78 22.82
CA SER A 4 -1.07 -26.89 22.95
C SER A 4 -0.02 -27.39 23.95
N GLY A 5 -0.44 -27.80 25.15
CA GLY A 5 0.47 -28.31 26.19
C GLY A 5 1.11 -29.66 25.81
N GLY A 6 0.42 -30.49 25.02
CA GLY A 6 0.96 -31.75 24.53
C GLY A 6 2.10 -31.56 23.53
N ARG A 7 1.98 -30.62 22.59
CA ARG A 7 2.98 -30.36 21.54
C ARG A 7 4.34 -30.00 22.11
N GLU A 8 4.39 -29.04 23.03
CA GLU A 8 5.64 -28.58 23.64
C GLU A 8 6.28 -29.67 24.51
N CYS A 9 5.46 -30.44 25.22
CA CYS A 9 5.95 -31.56 26.03
C CYS A 9 6.62 -32.64 25.18
N TRP A 10 6.02 -33.02 24.04
CA TRP A 10 6.60 -34.02 23.15
C TRP A 10 7.89 -33.52 22.48
N SER A 11 7.91 -32.29 21.96
CA SER A 11 9.13 -31.71 21.38
C SER A 11 10.27 -31.64 22.41
N ARG A 12 9.95 -31.24 23.65
CA ARG A 12 10.93 -31.21 24.76
C ARG A 12 11.40 -32.62 25.14
N ALA A 13 10.50 -33.60 25.20
CA ALA A 13 10.84 -34.99 25.50
C ALA A 13 11.79 -35.59 24.45
N ILE A 14 11.53 -35.35 23.16
CA ILE A 14 12.39 -35.79 22.05
C ILE A 14 13.77 -35.11 22.14
N SER A 15 13.79 -33.82 22.45
CA SER A 15 15.05 -33.06 22.62
C SER A 15 15.87 -33.59 23.79
N LEU A 16 15.23 -33.91 24.92
CA LEU A 16 15.87 -34.54 26.09
C LEU A 16 16.42 -35.93 25.76
N ALA A 17 15.65 -36.77 25.06
CA ALA A 17 16.09 -38.08 24.65
C ALA A 17 17.36 -38.01 23.77
N ARG A 18 17.44 -37.03 22.86
CA ARG A 18 18.63 -36.80 22.03
C ARG A 18 19.86 -36.37 22.83
N MET A 19 19.68 -35.55 23.86
CA MET A 19 20.79 -35.13 24.73
C MET A 19 21.40 -36.30 25.52
N LEU A 20 20.62 -37.35 25.79
CA LEU A 20 21.08 -38.55 26.49
C LEU A 20 21.91 -39.52 25.63
N LYS A 21 22.09 -39.23 24.33
CA LYS A 21 22.87 -40.04 23.37
C LYS A 21 22.48 -41.53 23.43
N GLY A 22 23.44 -42.45 23.55
CA GLY A 22 23.19 -43.90 23.56
C GLY A 22 22.29 -44.40 24.70
N GLY A 23 22.06 -43.63 25.76
CA GLY A 23 21.08 -43.97 26.81
C GLY A 23 19.65 -43.53 26.50
N GLY A 24 19.43 -42.76 25.43
CA GLY A 24 18.14 -42.23 25.00
C GLY A 24 17.59 -42.83 23.71
N GLU A 25 18.35 -43.70 23.03
CA GLU A 25 18.01 -44.23 21.71
C GLU A 25 16.75 -45.11 21.73
N ASP A 26 16.65 -46.05 22.69
CA ASP A 26 15.45 -46.88 22.89
C ASP A 26 14.21 -46.03 23.17
N ARG A 27 14.37 -44.96 23.96
CA ARG A 27 13.26 -44.04 24.28
C ARG A 27 12.85 -43.25 23.05
N LEU A 28 13.79 -42.82 22.21
CA LEU A 28 13.50 -42.10 20.99
C LEU A 28 12.71 -42.98 20.00
N GLN A 29 13.11 -44.24 19.83
CA GLN A 29 12.39 -45.21 19.00
C GLN A 29 10.97 -45.49 19.52
N GLN A 30 10.80 -45.62 20.84
CA GLN A 30 9.47 -45.78 21.45
C GLN A 30 8.59 -44.55 21.24
N MET A 31 9.15 -43.34 21.36
CA MET A 31 8.43 -42.09 21.10
C MET A 31 8.03 -42.00 19.62
N GLU A 32 8.94 -42.29 18.69
CA GLU A 32 8.65 -42.34 17.25
C GLU A 32 7.52 -43.32 16.95
N ALA A 33 7.62 -44.58 17.40
CA ALA A 33 6.59 -45.59 17.20
C ALA A 33 5.22 -45.17 17.77
N THR A 34 5.21 -44.51 18.93
CA THR A 34 3.98 -43.99 19.56
C THR A 34 3.34 -42.89 18.72
N ILE A 35 4.15 -41.94 18.22
CA ILE A 35 3.68 -40.82 17.39
C ILE A 35 3.14 -41.35 16.06
N VAL A 36 3.85 -42.29 15.43
CA VAL A 36 3.42 -42.93 14.17
C VAL A 36 2.13 -43.71 14.36
N ALA A 37 2.02 -44.53 15.41
CA ALA A 37 0.79 -45.26 15.69
C ALA A 37 -0.41 -44.34 15.95
N ALA A 38 -0.20 -43.23 16.67
CA ALA A 38 -1.22 -42.21 16.88
C ALA A 38 -1.61 -41.52 15.57
N PHE A 39 -0.66 -41.28 14.67
CA PHE A 39 -0.89 -40.65 13.38
C PHE A 39 -1.68 -41.58 12.44
N ASP A 40 -1.31 -42.86 12.37
CA ASP A 40 -2.01 -43.85 11.56
C ASP A 40 -3.46 -44.06 12.04
N ALA A 41 -3.68 -43.98 13.37
CA ALA A 41 -4.99 -44.06 13.99
C ALA A 41 -5.83 -42.77 13.84
N ALA A 42 -5.23 -41.64 13.48
CA ALA A 42 -5.93 -40.37 13.34
C ALA A 42 -6.99 -40.45 12.24
N LYS A 43 -8.15 -39.87 12.54
CA LYS A 43 -9.33 -39.80 11.69
C LYS A 43 -9.72 -38.35 11.45
N ARG A 44 -10.58 -38.13 10.47
CA ARG A 44 -11.18 -36.82 10.18
C ARG A 44 -11.77 -36.13 11.42
N ASP A 45 -12.46 -36.88 12.27
CA ASP A 45 -13.12 -36.35 13.48
C ASP A 45 -12.11 -35.83 14.52
N ASP A 46 -10.83 -36.22 14.43
CA ASP A 46 -9.75 -35.69 15.27
C ASP A 46 -9.26 -34.30 14.81
N GLY A 47 -9.86 -33.74 13.76
CA GLY A 47 -9.61 -32.38 13.26
C GLY A 47 -8.16 -32.20 12.83
N SER A 48 -7.39 -31.36 13.54
CA SER A 48 -6.00 -31.02 13.21
C SER A 48 -4.96 -31.97 13.82
N LEU A 49 -5.38 -33.06 14.50
CA LEU A 49 -4.45 -33.98 15.17
C LEU A 49 -3.45 -34.61 14.19
N GLY A 50 -3.90 -35.04 13.01
CA GLY A 50 -3.06 -35.64 11.98
C GLY A 50 -1.97 -34.66 11.50
N LEU A 51 -2.35 -33.41 11.22
CA LEU A 51 -1.40 -32.34 10.84
C LEU A 51 -0.36 -32.11 11.94
N TRP A 52 -0.79 -32.03 13.20
CA TRP A 52 0.10 -31.81 14.33
C TRP A 52 1.12 -32.94 14.47
N LEU A 53 0.69 -34.19 14.40
CA LEU A 53 1.56 -35.36 14.51
C LEU A 53 2.56 -35.43 13.34
N ALA A 54 2.12 -35.11 12.11
CA ALA A 54 2.99 -35.03 10.95
C ALA A 54 4.05 -33.93 11.13
N ASP A 55 3.66 -32.72 11.54
CA ASP A 55 4.62 -31.64 11.81
C ASP A 55 5.62 -32.02 12.93
N LEU A 56 5.14 -32.69 13.99
CA LEU A 56 5.99 -33.16 15.08
C LEU A 56 7.06 -34.15 14.58
N LEU A 57 6.69 -35.10 13.71
CA LEU A 57 7.65 -36.02 13.08
C LEU A 57 8.67 -35.27 12.21
N LYS A 58 8.20 -34.35 11.37
CA LYS A 58 9.03 -33.57 10.42
C LYS A 58 10.03 -32.67 11.15
N SER A 59 9.54 -31.82 12.05
CA SER A 59 10.33 -30.86 12.83
C SER A 59 11.37 -31.55 13.72
N ASN A 60 11.12 -32.79 14.12
CA ASN A 60 12.06 -33.59 14.91
C ASN A 60 12.85 -34.58 14.07
N GLY A 61 12.82 -34.60 12.74
CA GLY A 61 13.68 -35.51 11.98
C GLY A 61 13.31 -37.00 12.07
N LEU A 62 12.13 -37.36 12.61
CA LEU A 62 11.65 -38.73 12.84
C LEU A 62 10.81 -39.26 11.68
N TRP A 63 11.16 -38.86 10.45
CA TRP A 63 10.29 -39.02 9.29
C TRP A 63 10.85 -39.97 8.24
N GLN A 64 12.13 -40.37 8.32
CA GLN A 64 12.79 -41.01 7.17
C GLN A 64 12.14 -42.33 6.74
N ALA A 65 11.70 -43.16 7.69
CA ALA A 65 11.08 -44.46 7.41
C ALA A 65 9.59 -44.36 7.02
N HIS A 66 8.94 -43.24 7.34
CA HIS A 66 7.47 -43.13 7.30
C HIS A 66 6.94 -42.16 6.24
N ARG A 67 7.82 -41.51 5.47
CA ARG A 67 7.46 -40.43 4.51
C ARG A 67 6.26 -40.77 3.62
N ALA A 68 6.31 -41.93 2.96
CA ALA A 68 5.28 -42.34 2.02
C ALA A 68 3.94 -42.60 2.71
N SER A 69 3.96 -43.24 3.88
CA SER A 69 2.76 -43.49 4.68
C SER A 69 2.14 -42.18 5.15
N VAL A 70 2.97 -41.26 5.67
CA VAL A 70 2.51 -39.95 6.14
C VAL A 70 1.91 -39.13 5.00
N ALA A 71 2.59 -39.03 3.86
CA ALA A 71 2.10 -38.30 2.69
C ALA A 71 0.74 -38.84 2.21
N GLY A 72 0.64 -40.17 2.02
CA GLY A 72 -0.61 -40.80 1.55
C GLY A 72 -1.77 -40.70 2.54
N LYS A 73 -1.49 -40.79 3.85
CA LYS A 73 -2.51 -40.61 4.89
C LYS A 73 -3.01 -39.16 4.96
N LEU A 74 -2.12 -38.18 4.84
CA LEU A 74 -2.50 -36.75 4.76
C LEU A 74 -3.36 -36.47 3.53
N GLU A 75 -2.99 -37.01 2.36
CA GLU A 75 -3.82 -36.93 1.13
C GLU A 75 -5.20 -37.56 1.34
N THR A 76 -5.27 -38.72 2.00
CA THR A 76 -6.54 -39.41 2.29
C THR A 76 -7.45 -38.55 3.16
N LEU A 77 -6.93 -38.03 4.28
CA LEU A 77 -7.69 -37.15 5.17
C LEU A 77 -8.08 -35.84 4.46
N ALA A 78 -7.21 -35.27 3.62
CA ALA A 78 -7.53 -34.08 2.83
C ALA A 78 -8.75 -34.30 1.92
N ARG A 79 -8.79 -35.44 1.23
CA ARG A 79 -9.92 -35.82 0.36
C ARG A 79 -11.20 -36.09 1.15
N GLU A 80 -11.09 -36.66 2.35
CA GLU A 80 -12.25 -36.83 3.25
C GLU A 80 -12.83 -35.48 3.70
N PHE A 81 -11.98 -34.53 4.11
CA PHE A 81 -12.43 -33.17 4.46
C PHE A 81 -13.05 -32.45 3.26
N ASP A 82 -12.45 -32.57 2.07
CA ASP A 82 -12.95 -31.96 0.83
C ASP A 82 -14.33 -32.51 0.43
N GLY A 83 -14.52 -33.84 0.54
CA GLY A 83 -15.80 -34.49 0.22
C GLY A 83 -16.95 -34.09 1.15
N GLU A 84 -16.64 -33.69 2.38
CA GLU A 84 -17.61 -33.24 3.39
C GLU A 84 -17.83 -31.72 3.38
N GLY A 85 -17.09 -30.99 2.54
CA GLY A 85 -17.19 -29.54 2.41
C GLY A 85 -16.42 -28.74 3.47
N ASP A 86 -15.58 -29.38 4.29
CA ASP A 86 -14.64 -28.68 5.18
C ASP A 86 -13.40 -28.24 4.40
N LEU A 87 -13.63 -27.27 3.50
CA LEU A 87 -12.65 -26.79 2.54
C LEU A 87 -11.41 -26.19 3.20
N HIS A 88 -11.57 -25.56 4.37
CA HIS A 88 -10.44 -24.99 5.11
C HIS A 88 -9.47 -26.08 5.57
N ARG A 89 -9.96 -27.10 6.27
CA ARG A 89 -9.10 -28.22 6.71
C ARG A 89 -8.58 -29.02 5.54
N ALA A 90 -9.38 -29.22 4.49
CA ALA A 90 -8.92 -29.88 3.27
C ALA A 90 -7.68 -29.20 2.70
N ARG A 91 -7.67 -27.86 2.58
CA ARG A 91 -6.51 -27.09 2.11
C ARG A 91 -5.29 -27.26 3.03
N GLU A 92 -5.45 -27.22 4.35
CA GLU A 92 -4.33 -27.45 5.29
C GLU A 92 -3.71 -28.84 5.10
N TYR A 93 -4.53 -29.88 5.00
CA TYR A 93 -4.06 -31.25 4.80
C TYR A 93 -3.45 -31.47 3.41
N PHE A 94 -4.02 -30.90 2.33
CA PHE A 94 -3.41 -30.94 1.01
C PHE A 94 -2.07 -30.21 0.98
N SER A 95 -1.94 -29.05 1.62
CA SER A 95 -0.69 -28.31 1.71
C SER A 95 0.38 -29.13 2.44
N ALA A 96 0.03 -29.74 3.58
CA ALA A 96 0.94 -30.62 4.30
C ALA A 96 1.34 -31.83 3.45
N ALA A 97 0.38 -32.49 2.78
CA ALA A 97 0.66 -33.61 1.89
C ALA A 97 1.63 -33.21 0.77
N ALA A 98 1.44 -32.05 0.13
CA ALA A 98 2.33 -31.53 -0.90
C ALA A 98 3.77 -31.38 -0.40
N GLU A 99 3.96 -30.83 0.81
CA GLU A 99 5.30 -30.71 1.41
C GLU A 99 5.92 -32.08 1.69
N TRP A 100 5.14 -33.06 2.14
CA TRP A 100 5.64 -34.42 2.40
C TRP A 100 6.02 -35.15 1.11
N PHE A 101 5.23 -34.98 0.04
CA PHE A 101 5.56 -35.46 -1.31
C PHE A 101 6.72 -34.71 -1.97
N GLN A 102 7.27 -33.65 -1.37
CA GLN A 102 8.56 -33.09 -1.79
C GLN A 102 9.73 -33.74 -1.05
N THR A 103 9.51 -34.31 0.14
CA THR A 103 10.55 -35.03 0.92
C THR A 103 10.84 -36.43 0.38
N ILE A 104 9.84 -36.99 -0.29
CA ILE A 104 9.96 -38.10 -1.23
C ILE A 104 10.06 -37.38 -2.57
N PRO A 105 10.99 -37.63 -3.48
CA PRO A 105 11.12 -36.87 -4.72
C PRO A 105 9.99 -37.17 -5.74
N ASP A 106 8.73 -37.20 -5.28
CA ASP A 106 7.52 -37.42 -6.07
C ASP A 106 6.89 -36.07 -6.42
N GLN A 107 7.50 -35.44 -7.42
CA GLN A 107 7.10 -34.12 -7.87
C GLN A 107 5.69 -34.09 -8.48
N ILE A 108 5.25 -35.21 -9.07
CA ILE A 108 3.91 -35.33 -9.68
C ILE A 108 2.86 -35.25 -8.58
N LYS A 109 3.00 -36.04 -7.51
CA LYS A 109 2.07 -35.99 -6.38
C LYS A 109 2.12 -34.66 -5.65
N ALA A 110 3.29 -34.08 -5.44
CA ALA A 110 3.40 -32.76 -4.83
C ALA A 110 2.68 -31.67 -5.64
N ALA A 111 2.77 -31.73 -6.97
CA ALA A 111 2.05 -30.83 -7.86
C ALA A 111 0.53 -31.08 -7.81
N GLU A 112 0.08 -32.34 -7.85
CA GLU A 112 -1.33 -32.72 -7.70
C GLU A 112 -1.94 -32.15 -6.41
N MET A 113 -1.24 -32.29 -5.27
CA MET A 113 -1.71 -31.76 -3.99
C MET A 113 -1.75 -30.23 -3.98
N THR A 114 -0.75 -29.57 -4.57
CA THR A 114 -0.72 -28.10 -4.69
C THR A 114 -1.90 -27.58 -5.55
N VAL A 115 -2.23 -28.30 -6.63
CA VAL A 115 -3.42 -28.02 -7.45
C VAL A 115 -4.69 -28.21 -6.65
N ALA A 116 -4.78 -29.25 -5.81
CA ALA A 116 -5.94 -29.47 -4.94
C ALA A 116 -6.12 -28.34 -3.91
N VAL A 117 -5.02 -27.77 -3.36
CA VAL A 117 -5.10 -26.56 -2.52
C VAL A 117 -5.69 -25.39 -3.30
N ALA A 118 -5.21 -25.17 -4.53
CA ALA A 118 -5.70 -24.08 -5.38
C ALA A 118 -7.19 -24.23 -5.72
N GLU A 119 -7.65 -25.42 -6.10
CA GLU A 119 -9.07 -25.70 -6.33
C GLU A 119 -9.91 -25.59 -5.05
N GLY A 120 -9.34 -25.91 -3.89
CA GLY A 120 -9.99 -25.68 -2.60
C GLY A 120 -10.28 -24.20 -2.34
N TRP A 121 -9.42 -23.29 -2.82
CA TRP A 121 -9.70 -21.84 -2.76
C TRP A 121 -10.78 -21.44 -3.76
N VAL A 122 -10.79 -22.03 -4.96
CA VAL A 122 -11.83 -21.79 -5.97
C VAL A 122 -13.21 -22.21 -5.46
N LYS A 123 -13.32 -23.39 -4.86
CA LYS A 123 -14.57 -23.87 -4.25
C LYS A 123 -15.10 -22.90 -3.19
N GLU A 124 -14.21 -22.36 -2.36
CA GLU A 124 -14.58 -21.37 -1.34
C GLU A 124 -15.05 -20.06 -1.97
N ALA A 125 -14.38 -19.59 -3.03
CA ALA A 125 -14.76 -18.40 -3.76
C ALA A 125 -16.17 -18.53 -4.35
N VAL A 126 -16.45 -19.66 -5.00
CA VAL A 126 -17.78 -19.97 -5.55
C VAL A 126 -18.83 -20.05 -4.44
N ALA A 127 -18.52 -20.72 -3.33
CA ALA A 127 -19.45 -20.84 -2.20
C ALA A 127 -19.80 -19.47 -1.59
N ARG A 128 -18.82 -18.56 -1.44
CA ARG A 128 -19.04 -17.19 -0.94
C ARG A 128 -19.81 -16.30 -1.90
N ALA A 129 -19.64 -16.49 -3.21
CA ALA A 129 -20.38 -15.73 -4.21
C ALA A 129 -21.83 -16.24 -4.36
N ALA A 130 -22.08 -17.53 -4.07
CA ALA A 130 -23.38 -18.17 -4.23
C ALA A 130 -24.23 -18.28 -2.94
N SER A 131 -23.72 -17.78 -1.80
CA SER A 131 -24.46 -17.82 -0.52
C SER A 131 -25.66 -16.87 -0.51
N GLU A 132 -26.60 -17.08 0.43
CA GLU A 132 -27.79 -16.21 0.61
C GLU A 132 -27.42 -14.73 0.82
N SER A 133 -26.29 -14.50 1.48
CA SER A 133 -25.62 -13.20 1.57
C SER A 133 -24.27 -13.31 0.85
N PRO A 134 -24.19 -13.02 -0.47
CA PRO A 134 -22.94 -13.09 -1.21
C PRO A 134 -21.87 -12.18 -0.60
N SER A 135 -20.61 -12.62 -0.67
CA SER A 135 -19.45 -11.77 -0.42
C SER A 135 -18.45 -11.91 -1.57
N TYR A 136 -18.58 -11.02 -2.54
CA TYR A 136 -17.69 -10.85 -3.68
C TYR A 136 -16.30 -10.36 -3.25
N MET A 137 -16.19 -9.56 -2.18
CA MET A 137 -14.89 -9.21 -1.62
C MET A 137 -14.14 -10.44 -1.09
N ALA A 138 -14.82 -11.34 -0.38
CA ALA A 138 -14.23 -12.60 0.07
C ALA A 138 -13.93 -13.54 -1.12
N ALA A 139 -14.83 -13.63 -2.09
CA ALA A 139 -14.63 -14.43 -3.29
C ALA A 139 -13.40 -13.96 -4.09
N ALA A 140 -13.24 -12.65 -4.31
CA ALA A 140 -12.08 -12.07 -4.97
C ALA A 140 -10.76 -12.42 -4.25
N SER A 141 -10.73 -12.33 -2.92
CA SER A 141 -9.58 -12.76 -2.11
C SER A 141 -9.25 -14.25 -2.30
N PHE A 142 -10.26 -15.11 -2.37
CA PHE A 142 -10.06 -16.54 -2.60
C PHE A 142 -9.61 -16.86 -4.03
N TYR A 143 -10.13 -16.18 -5.06
CA TYR A 143 -9.61 -16.30 -6.42
C TYR A 143 -8.16 -15.82 -6.54
N GLU A 144 -7.79 -14.72 -5.86
CA GLU A 144 -6.40 -14.28 -5.78
C GLU A 144 -5.51 -15.37 -5.17
N ASN A 145 -5.91 -15.92 -4.02
CA ASN A 145 -5.17 -17.00 -3.36
C ASN A 145 -5.01 -18.22 -4.27
N ALA A 146 -6.06 -18.63 -4.97
CA ALA A 146 -6.01 -19.73 -5.95
C ALA A 146 -4.96 -19.45 -7.04
N ILE A 147 -4.96 -18.26 -7.64
CA ILE A 147 -3.98 -17.87 -8.68
C ILE A 147 -2.55 -17.89 -8.12
N GLN A 148 -2.33 -17.40 -6.90
CA GLN A 148 -1.01 -17.42 -6.27
C GLN A 148 -0.56 -18.86 -5.99
N THR A 149 -1.43 -19.74 -5.48
CA THR A 149 -1.13 -21.16 -5.30
C THR A 149 -0.83 -21.85 -6.62
N TYR A 150 -1.58 -21.58 -7.69
CA TYR A 150 -1.27 -22.12 -9.02
C TYR A 150 0.12 -21.73 -9.53
N ARG A 151 0.58 -20.51 -9.22
CA ARG A 151 1.92 -20.04 -9.63
C ARG A 151 3.05 -20.80 -8.96
N THR A 152 2.82 -21.43 -7.81
CA THR A 152 3.84 -22.24 -7.12
C THR A 152 3.98 -23.64 -7.71
N VAL A 153 3.05 -24.08 -8.57
CA VAL A 153 3.15 -25.37 -9.28
C VAL A 153 4.42 -25.39 -10.17
N PRO A 154 5.27 -26.43 -10.05
CA PRO A 154 6.51 -26.54 -10.81
C PRO A 154 6.29 -26.46 -12.32
N ARG A 155 7.21 -25.78 -13.04
CA ARG A 155 7.06 -25.49 -14.48
C ARG A 155 6.85 -26.73 -15.35
N ASN A 156 7.49 -27.85 -15.03
CA ASN A 156 7.34 -29.12 -15.75
C ASN A 156 5.95 -29.75 -15.61
N GLU A 157 5.25 -29.50 -14.51
CA GLU A 157 3.92 -30.07 -14.24
C GLU A 157 2.76 -29.16 -14.68
N ARG A 158 3.05 -27.91 -15.07
CA ARG A 158 2.03 -26.93 -15.44
C ARG A 158 1.17 -27.35 -16.62
N SER A 159 1.77 -28.03 -17.61
CA SER A 159 1.05 -28.51 -18.79
C SER A 159 0.08 -29.64 -18.44
N THR A 160 0.53 -30.63 -17.65
CA THR A 160 -0.27 -31.75 -17.15
C THR A 160 -1.53 -31.29 -16.43
N HIS A 161 -1.40 -30.26 -15.59
CA HIS A 161 -2.51 -29.71 -14.79
C HIS A 161 -3.21 -28.50 -15.43
N ARG A 162 -2.86 -28.14 -16.67
CA ARG A 162 -3.43 -26.99 -17.41
C ARG A 162 -3.43 -25.69 -16.60
N VAL A 163 -2.35 -25.45 -15.86
CA VAL A 163 -2.25 -24.37 -14.87
C VAL A 163 -2.47 -23.00 -15.51
N ASP A 164 -1.88 -22.74 -16.68
CA ASP A 164 -1.95 -21.43 -17.32
C ASP A 164 -3.37 -21.14 -17.86
N ASP A 165 -4.07 -22.15 -18.40
CA ASP A 165 -5.48 -22.04 -18.80
C ASP A 165 -6.36 -21.69 -17.59
N ARG A 166 -6.16 -22.41 -16.48
CA ARG A 166 -6.95 -22.22 -15.25
C ARG A 166 -6.69 -20.85 -14.63
N ILE A 167 -5.43 -20.38 -14.59
CA ILE A 167 -5.11 -19.01 -14.14
C ILE A 167 -5.84 -17.97 -15.00
N ASN A 168 -5.93 -18.16 -16.32
CA ASN A 168 -6.62 -17.21 -17.19
C ASN A 168 -8.13 -17.16 -16.93
N GLU A 169 -8.76 -18.30 -16.68
CA GLU A 169 -10.16 -18.38 -16.25
C GLU A 169 -10.38 -17.68 -14.90
N LEU A 170 -9.52 -17.98 -13.91
CA LEU A 170 -9.63 -17.38 -12.58
C LEU A 170 -9.40 -15.87 -12.58
N ARG A 171 -8.62 -15.32 -13.52
CA ARG A 171 -8.51 -13.86 -13.70
C ARG A 171 -9.82 -13.23 -14.11
N ALA A 172 -10.62 -13.89 -14.94
CA ALA A 172 -11.94 -13.38 -15.31
C ALA A 172 -12.88 -13.37 -14.10
N HIS A 173 -12.88 -14.43 -13.29
CA HIS A 173 -13.66 -14.50 -12.06
C HIS A 173 -13.21 -13.50 -10.99
N LEU A 174 -11.90 -13.30 -10.85
CA LEU A 174 -11.33 -12.29 -9.96
C LEU A 174 -11.80 -10.89 -10.35
N ASN A 175 -11.79 -10.57 -11.65
CA ASN A 175 -12.22 -9.26 -12.13
C ASN A 175 -13.73 -9.04 -11.91
N ASP A 176 -14.59 -10.02 -12.26
CA ASP A 176 -16.04 -9.93 -12.03
C ASP A 176 -16.37 -9.80 -10.54
N SER A 177 -15.69 -10.57 -9.67
CA SER A 177 -15.88 -10.45 -8.22
C SER A 177 -15.37 -9.12 -7.67
N GLY A 178 -14.24 -8.62 -8.19
CA GLY A 178 -13.68 -7.32 -7.80
C GLY A 178 -14.63 -6.16 -8.14
N GLU A 179 -15.19 -6.15 -9.34
CA GLU A 179 -16.16 -5.13 -9.77
C GLU A 179 -17.41 -5.15 -8.89
N ARG A 180 -17.96 -6.34 -8.61
CA ARG A 180 -19.13 -6.49 -7.74
C ARG A 180 -18.84 -6.14 -6.28
N ALA A 181 -17.62 -6.36 -5.79
CA ALA A 181 -17.22 -6.02 -4.43
C ALA A 181 -17.34 -4.52 -4.15
N LEU A 182 -17.24 -3.65 -5.16
CA LEU A 182 -17.48 -2.21 -5.01
C LEU A 182 -18.90 -1.91 -4.51
N GLY A 183 -19.88 -2.69 -4.92
CA GLY A 183 -21.27 -2.56 -4.47
C GLY A 183 -21.50 -3.05 -3.03
N GLU A 184 -20.56 -3.78 -2.44
CA GLU A 184 -20.60 -4.24 -1.05
C GLU A 184 -20.02 -3.21 -0.07
N MET A 185 -19.31 -2.20 -0.59
CA MET A 185 -18.62 -1.20 0.23
C MET A 185 -19.61 -0.15 0.75
N GLY A 186 -19.74 -0.08 2.07
CA GLY A 186 -20.45 1.01 2.74
C GLY A 186 -19.58 2.27 2.84
N SER A 187 -20.22 3.44 2.81
CA SER A 187 -19.58 4.71 3.16
C SER A 187 -19.67 4.94 4.68
N PHE A 188 -18.62 5.54 5.22
CA PHE A 188 -18.62 6.07 6.59
C PHE A 188 -18.41 7.57 6.50
N GLU A 189 -19.32 8.32 7.11
CA GLU A 189 -19.22 9.77 7.20
C GLU A 189 -18.82 10.15 8.61
N THR A 190 -17.77 10.97 8.73
CA THR A 190 -17.42 11.63 9.99
C THR A 190 -18.27 12.88 10.15
N PRO A 191 -18.46 13.40 11.38
CA PRO A 191 -19.06 14.72 11.57
C PRO A 191 -18.36 15.77 10.69
N GLY A 192 -19.14 16.64 10.06
CA GLY A 192 -18.61 17.73 9.26
C GLY A 192 -17.76 18.68 10.09
N ILE A 193 -16.74 19.27 9.46
CA ILE A 193 -15.89 20.30 10.06
C ILE A 193 -16.37 21.66 9.55
N ASP A 194 -16.66 22.60 10.45
CA ASP A 194 -16.95 23.98 10.06
C ASP A 194 -15.65 24.70 9.63
N ILE A 195 -15.56 25.01 8.34
CA ILE A 195 -14.42 25.68 7.73
C ILE A 195 -14.66 27.18 7.48
N ALA A 196 -15.75 27.77 7.98
CA ALA A 196 -16.11 29.16 7.69
C ALA A 196 -15.00 30.15 8.06
N GLN A 197 -14.34 29.95 9.20
CA GLN A 197 -13.22 30.80 9.65
C GLN A 197 -11.99 30.66 8.75
N LEU A 198 -11.69 29.45 8.26
CA LEU A 198 -10.60 29.21 7.32
C LEU A 198 -10.87 29.96 6.01
N VAL A 199 -12.10 29.86 5.50
CA VAL A 199 -12.55 30.55 4.28
C VAL A 199 -12.42 32.06 4.42
N GLU A 200 -12.94 32.64 5.52
CA GLU A 200 -12.87 34.09 5.72
C GLU A 200 -11.43 34.58 5.85
N SER A 201 -10.59 33.84 6.59
CA SER A 201 -9.18 34.17 6.79
C SER A 201 -8.40 34.11 5.47
N ALA A 202 -8.59 33.08 4.67
CA ALA A 202 -7.92 32.92 3.39
C ALA A 202 -8.30 34.03 2.39
N ARG A 203 -9.58 34.40 2.30
CA ARG A 203 -10.03 35.55 1.49
C ARG A 203 -9.37 36.84 1.95
N LYS A 204 -9.42 37.15 3.25
CA LYS A 204 -8.79 38.35 3.83
C LYS A 204 -7.29 38.39 3.56
N PHE A 205 -6.63 37.23 3.60
CA PHE A 205 -5.19 37.14 3.41
C PHE A 205 -4.72 37.58 2.01
N VAL A 206 -5.58 37.51 0.99
CA VAL A 206 -5.22 37.89 -0.40
C VAL A 206 -5.86 39.21 -0.87
N THR A 207 -6.97 39.61 -0.25
CA THR A 207 -7.80 40.77 -0.64
C THR A 207 -7.06 42.11 -0.56
N GLY A 208 -7.25 42.97 -1.55
CA GLY A 208 -6.76 44.35 -1.56
C GLY A 208 -5.24 44.48 -1.74
N LYS A 209 -4.55 43.38 -2.05
CA LYS A 209 -3.10 43.37 -2.31
C LYS A 209 -2.83 43.62 -3.78
N SER A 210 -1.64 44.14 -4.11
CA SER A 210 -1.17 44.14 -5.50
C SER A 210 -1.02 42.70 -6.00
N ALA A 211 -1.22 42.44 -7.29
CA ALA A 211 -1.18 41.09 -7.87
C ALA A 211 0.04 40.23 -7.42
N ARG A 212 1.25 40.82 -7.34
CA ARG A 212 2.45 40.11 -6.85
C ARG A 212 2.35 39.70 -5.38
N HIS A 213 1.90 40.62 -4.52
CA HIS A 213 1.73 40.35 -3.08
C HIS A 213 0.52 39.46 -2.80
N ALA A 214 -0.53 39.52 -3.62
CA ALA A 214 -1.65 38.59 -3.57
C ALA A 214 -1.22 37.17 -3.95
N LEU A 215 -0.41 37.02 -5.01
CA LEU A 215 0.19 35.73 -5.37
C LEU A 215 1.17 35.20 -4.31
N LEU A 216 1.98 36.07 -3.70
CA LEU A 216 2.85 35.69 -2.58
C LEU A 216 2.03 35.16 -1.40
N ALA A 217 0.96 35.86 -1.05
CA ALA A 217 0.04 35.44 -0.01
C ALA A 217 -0.63 34.10 -0.37
N PHE A 218 -1.12 33.98 -1.61
CA PHE A 218 -1.76 32.76 -2.12
C PHE A 218 -0.83 31.54 -2.11
N ALA A 219 0.42 31.71 -2.55
CA ALA A 219 1.44 30.66 -2.55
C ALA A 219 1.80 30.17 -1.15
N ASN A 220 1.56 30.98 -0.12
CA ASN A 220 1.93 30.70 1.27
C ASN A 220 0.72 30.61 2.21
N LEU A 221 -0.47 30.27 1.68
CA LEU A 221 -1.66 29.96 2.49
C LEU A 221 -1.48 28.73 3.38
N HIS A 222 -0.58 27.83 2.98
CA HIS A 222 -0.26 26.60 3.69
C HIS A 222 1.25 26.33 3.55
N CYS A 223 1.89 25.85 4.62
CA CYS A 223 3.34 25.60 4.65
C CYS A 223 3.75 24.25 4.01
N GLY A 224 2.79 23.35 3.79
CA GLY A 224 3.03 21.98 3.34
C GLY A 224 2.84 20.98 4.48
N ALA A 225 2.96 19.68 4.19
CA ALA A 225 2.85 18.66 5.22
C ALA A 225 4.14 18.53 6.02
N ASN A 226 4.03 18.31 7.33
CA ASN A 226 5.15 17.90 8.17
C ASN A 226 5.14 16.36 8.28
N ALA A 227 6.05 15.69 7.57
CA ALA A 227 6.09 14.24 7.49
C ALA A 227 6.43 13.59 8.83
N GLU A 228 7.35 14.19 9.59
CA GLU A 228 7.73 13.70 10.92
C GLU A 228 6.57 13.79 11.90
N GLN A 229 5.87 14.93 11.92
CA GLN A 229 4.70 15.12 12.79
C GLN A 229 3.57 14.17 12.41
N LEU A 230 3.24 14.04 11.12
CA LEU A 230 2.24 13.07 10.66
C LEU A 230 2.58 11.65 11.09
N ARG A 231 3.86 11.25 11.00
CA ARG A 231 4.30 9.94 11.45
C ARG A 231 4.10 9.76 12.95
N LYS A 232 4.47 10.77 13.75
CA LYS A 232 4.29 10.76 15.19
C LYS A 232 2.82 10.63 15.57
N ASP A 233 1.95 11.43 14.97
CA ASP A 233 0.50 11.41 15.23
C ASP A 233 -0.12 10.05 14.89
N VAL A 234 0.29 9.46 13.75
CA VAL A 234 -0.14 8.11 13.34
C VAL A 234 0.29 7.07 14.36
N LEU A 235 1.54 7.10 14.82
CA LEU A 235 2.05 6.14 15.81
C LEU A 235 1.30 6.28 17.15
N GLU A 236 1.07 7.50 17.62
CA GLU A 236 0.29 7.77 18.83
C GLU A 236 -1.15 7.24 18.70
N ARG A 237 -1.82 7.54 17.59
CA ARG A 237 -3.19 7.05 17.32
C ARG A 237 -3.25 5.53 17.21
N MET A 238 -2.27 4.90 16.56
CA MET A 238 -2.20 3.44 16.41
C MET A 238 -2.04 2.74 17.77
N HIS A 239 -1.29 3.34 18.70
CA HIS A 239 -1.15 2.85 20.07
C HIS A 239 -2.43 3.04 20.90
N GLN A 240 -3.15 4.15 20.69
CA GLN A 240 -4.43 4.39 21.39
C GLN A 240 -5.54 3.46 20.89
N HIS A 241 -5.52 3.07 19.60
CA HIS A 241 -6.56 2.28 18.96
C HIS A 241 -6.06 0.95 18.38
N VAL A 242 -5.37 0.15 19.20
CA VAL A 242 -4.73 -1.12 18.80
C VAL A 242 -5.67 -2.05 18.03
N LEU A 243 -6.94 -2.18 18.45
CA LEU A 243 -7.91 -3.07 17.79
C LEU A 243 -8.17 -2.71 16.32
N LEU A 244 -8.11 -1.43 15.96
CA LEU A 244 -8.26 -1.00 14.56
C LEU A 244 -6.96 -1.20 13.77
N SER A 245 -5.82 -0.96 14.41
CA SER A 245 -4.48 -1.09 13.81
C SER A 245 -4.13 -2.52 13.38
N ILE A 246 -4.64 -3.53 14.11
CA ILE A 246 -4.41 -4.96 13.80
C ILE A 246 -5.32 -5.51 12.71
N ILE A 247 -6.33 -4.75 12.25
CA ILE A 247 -7.20 -5.19 11.15
C ILE A 247 -6.54 -4.78 9.82
N PRO A 248 -6.19 -5.73 8.94
CA PRO A 248 -5.65 -5.41 7.62
C PRO A 248 -6.73 -4.78 6.74
N ALA A 249 -6.32 -3.96 5.78
CA ALA A 249 -7.22 -3.33 4.82
C ALA A 249 -6.75 -3.55 3.39
N VAL A 250 -7.69 -3.51 2.45
CA VAL A 250 -7.44 -3.62 1.01
C VAL A 250 -8.00 -2.37 0.35
N VAL A 251 -7.22 -1.78 -0.56
CA VAL A 251 -7.64 -0.62 -1.36
C VAL A 251 -7.97 -1.11 -2.76
N LEU A 252 -9.19 -0.80 -3.22
CA LEU A 252 -9.68 -1.13 -4.55
C LEU A 252 -9.66 0.12 -5.44
N SER A 253 -9.37 -0.06 -6.73
CA SER A 253 -9.62 0.96 -7.75
C SER A 253 -11.09 0.99 -8.18
N ASN A 254 -11.46 2.00 -8.96
CA ASN A 254 -12.83 2.19 -9.48
C ASN A 254 -13.33 1.03 -10.36
N ASP A 255 -12.44 0.17 -10.85
CA ASP A 255 -12.75 -1.05 -11.61
C ASP A 255 -12.63 -2.34 -10.76
N GLY A 256 -12.53 -2.21 -9.44
CA GLY A 256 -12.57 -3.34 -8.50
C GLY A 256 -11.24 -4.08 -8.32
N ARG A 257 -10.15 -3.62 -8.96
CA ARG A 257 -8.83 -4.24 -8.78
C ARG A 257 -8.21 -3.86 -7.44
N VAL A 258 -7.52 -4.80 -6.80
CA VAL A 258 -6.68 -4.53 -5.63
C VAL A 258 -5.45 -3.74 -6.05
N ILE A 259 -5.34 -2.49 -5.59
CA ILE A 259 -4.20 -1.60 -5.90
C ILE A 259 -3.23 -1.44 -4.73
N ALA A 260 -3.68 -1.66 -3.49
CA ALA A 260 -2.83 -1.68 -2.31
C ALA A 260 -3.42 -2.58 -1.21
N LYS A 261 -2.54 -3.05 -0.33
CA LYS A 261 -2.93 -3.79 0.89
C LYS A 261 -2.21 -3.15 2.08
N ARG A 262 -2.97 -2.74 3.08
CA ARG A 262 -2.46 -2.31 4.38
C ARG A 262 -2.37 -3.55 5.29
N PRO A 263 -1.17 -4.01 5.66
CA PRO A 263 -1.02 -5.13 6.58
C PRO A 263 -1.60 -4.81 7.96
N ALA A 264 -1.83 -5.86 8.75
CA ALA A 264 -2.07 -5.72 10.18
C ALA A 264 -0.79 -5.24 10.87
N MET A 265 -0.91 -4.30 11.80
CA MET A 265 0.20 -3.94 12.68
C MET A 265 0.57 -5.12 13.57
N SER A 266 1.87 -5.36 13.69
CA SER A 266 2.43 -6.33 14.62
C SER A 266 2.26 -5.83 16.06
N SER A 267 2.22 -6.78 17.00
CA SER A 267 2.24 -6.46 18.44
C SER A 267 3.66 -6.44 19.02
N SER A 268 4.71 -6.47 18.18
CA SER A 268 6.10 -6.46 18.63
C SER A 268 6.59 -5.05 18.96
N ALA A 269 7.58 -4.97 19.85
CA ALA A 269 8.21 -3.70 20.22
C ALA A 269 9.05 -3.09 19.07
N GLU A 270 9.56 -3.92 18.17
CA GLU A 270 10.29 -3.48 16.98
C GLU A 270 9.34 -3.43 15.77
N LEU A 271 9.43 -2.33 15.00
CA LEU A 271 8.65 -2.14 13.77
C LEU A 271 9.20 -3.04 12.66
N THR A 272 8.32 -3.81 12.05
CA THR A 272 8.61 -4.64 10.88
C THR A 272 8.41 -3.86 9.58
N ALA A 273 8.89 -4.40 8.45
CA ALA A 273 8.61 -3.80 7.15
C ALA A 273 7.11 -3.71 6.83
N ASN A 274 6.29 -4.62 7.36
CA ASN A 274 4.83 -4.57 7.22
C ASN A 274 4.21 -3.44 8.03
N ASP A 275 4.77 -3.17 9.22
CA ASP A 275 4.34 -2.05 10.06
C ASP A 275 4.62 -0.72 9.38
N GLU A 276 5.77 -0.58 8.72
CA GLU A 276 6.08 0.62 7.93
C GLU A 276 5.10 0.85 6.77
N ILE A 277 4.61 -0.22 6.13
CA ILE A 277 3.56 -0.10 5.11
C ILE A 277 2.25 0.40 5.74
N ALA A 278 1.89 -0.11 6.92
CA ALA A 278 0.69 0.30 7.62
C ALA A 278 0.76 1.75 8.10
N ILE A 279 1.88 2.16 8.69
CA ILE A 279 2.14 3.54 9.14
C ILE A 279 2.06 4.50 7.94
N ARG A 280 2.74 4.19 6.83
CA ARG A 280 2.69 5.02 5.62
C ARG A 280 1.27 5.17 5.08
N ALA A 281 0.49 4.08 5.04
CA ALA A 281 -0.89 4.14 4.56
C ALA A 281 -1.76 5.10 5.40
N GLU A 282 -1.61 5.07 6.73
CA GLU A 282 -2.33 5.98 7.63
C GLU A 282 -1.81 7.42 7.56
N MET A 283 -0.51 7.64 7.38
CA MET A 283 0.04 8.98 7.13
C MET A 283 -0.54 9.60 5.86
N ILE A 284 -0.68 8.82 4.79
CA ILE A 284 -1.26 9.27 3.52
C ILE A 284 -2.75 9.56 3.66
N ARG A 285 -3.46 8.75 4.46
CA ARG A 285 -4.87 9.00 4.79
C ARG A 285 -5.04 10.35 5.51
N ASP A 286 -4.27 10.60 6.56
CA ASP A 286 -4.32 11.86 7.31
C ASP A 286 -3.93 13.05 6.43
N TYR A 287 -2.89 12.89 5.63
CA TYR A 287 -2.50 13.88 4.63
C TYR A 287 -3.63 14.16 3.63
N GLY A 288 -4.38 13.14 3.21
CA GLY A 288 -5.50 13.32 2.30
C GLY A 288 -6.65 14.14 2.90
N ILE A 289 -6.92 13.95 4.20
CA ILE A 289 -7.88 14.77 4.95
C ILE A 289 -7.39 16.21 5.04
N LEU A 290 -6.11 16.42 5.40
CA LEU A 290 -5.49 17.74 5.44
C LEU A 290 -5.62 18.47 4.10
N VAL A 291 -5.24 17.82 3.00
CA VAL A 291 -5.33 18.39 1.65
C VAL A 291 -6.76 18.81 1.32
N SER A 292 -7.75 17.97 1.67
CA SER A 292 -9.16 18.26 1.41
C SER A 292 -9.63 19.51 2.16
N ILE A 293 -9.26 19.65 3.44
CA ILE A 293 -9.59 20.82 4.27
C ILE A 293 -8.88 22.07 3.75
N VAL A 294 -7.58 21.99 3.44
CA VAL A 294 -6.79 23.13 2.96
C VAL A 294 -7.31 23.65 1.63
N VAL A 295 -7.71 22.76 0.72
CA VAL A 295 -8.22 23.17 -0.59
C VAL A 295 -9.58 23.84 -0.46
N GLN A 296 -10.52 23.20 0.23
CA GLN A 296 -11.88 23.72 0.37
C GLN A 296 -11.93 24.98 1.24
N GLY A 297 -11.17 24.99 2.33
CA GLY A 297 -11.10 26.11 3.28
C GLY A 297 -10.31 27.29 2.74
N SER A 298 -9.13 27.05 2.15
CA SER A 298 -8.16 28.13 1.90
C SER A 298 -7.86 28.37 0.43
N ILE A 299 -7.41 27.35 -0.30
CA ILE A 299 -6.91 27.55 -1.67
C ILE A 299 -8.05 27.99 -2.60
N TRP A 300 -9.20 27.32 -2.54
CA TRP A 300 -10.32 27.64 -3.43
C TRP A 300 -10.88 29.06 -3.18
N SER A 301 -11.12 29.39 -1.91
CA SER A 301 -11.70 30.66 -1.50
C SER A 301 -10.77 31.85 -1.78
N ALA A 302 -9.46 31.67 -1.64
CA ALA A 302 -8.49 32.69 -2.00
C ALA A 302 -8.33 32.84 -3.51
N LEU A 303 -8.35 31.74 -4.28
CA LEU A 303 -8.29 31.79 -5.75
C LEU A 303 -9.47 32.58 -6.34
N GLU A 304 -10.67 32.41 -5.78
CA GLU A 304 -11.84 33.24 -6.10
C GLU A 304 -11.54 34.74 -5.98
N MET A 305 -10.91 35.17 -4.88
CA MET A 305 -10.56 36.57 -4.68
C MET A 305 -9.51 37.04 -5.69
N LEU A 306 -8.49 36.22 -5.98
CA LEU A 306 -7.49 36.57 -6.98
C LEU A 306 -8.10 36.77 -8.37
N LEU A 307 -9.04 35.93 -8.77
CA LEU A 307 -9.74 36.03 -10.07
C LEU A 307 -10.64 37.27 -10.15
N LEU A 308 -11.22 37.69 -9.02
CA LEU A 308 -12.05 38.88 -8.94
C LEU A 308 -11.23 40.17 -9.02
N GLU A 309 -10.09 40.22 -8.33
CA GLU A 309 -9.29 41.46 -8.17
C GLU A 309 -8.22 41.64 -9.26
N HIS A 310 -7.80 40.58 -9.93
CA HIS A 310 -6.66 40.60 -10.83
C HIS A 310 -6.96 39.98 -12.20
N ARG A 311 -6.36 40.55 -13.24
CA ARG A 311 -6.46 40.05 -14.62
C ARG A 311 -5.10 39.56 -15.10
N LEU A 312 -4.59 38.54 -14.42
CA LEU A 312 -3.35 37.87 -14.81
C LEU A 312 -3.55 37.15 -16.15
N ARG A 313 -2.51 37.13 -16.98
CA ARG A 313 -2.54 36.53 -18.32
C ARG A 313 -1.58 35.36 -18.37
N GLU A 314 -1.77 34.46 -19.34
CA GLU A 314 -0.84 33.36 -19.63
C GLU A 314 0.63 33.83 -19.69
N ALA A 315 0.87 34.98 -20.33
CA ALA A 315 2.20 35.57 -20.45
C ALA A 315 2.87 35.87 -19.09
N ASP A 316 2.08 36.23 -18.07
CA ASP A 316 2.58 36.51 -16.72
C ASP A 316 3.09 35.22 -16.05
N PHE A 317 2.36 34.12 -16.19
CA PHE A 317 2.74 32.81 -15.65
C PHE A 317 3.92 32.19 -16.43
N ILE A 318 4.00 32.38 -17.75
CA ILE A 318 5.17 31.99 -18.54
C ILE A 318 6.41 32.80 -18.11
N ALA A 319 6.25 34.11 -17.87
CA ALA A 319 7.33 34.94 -17.37
C ALA A 319 7.77 34.51 -15.96
N LEU A 320 6.82 34.19 -15.07
CA LEU A 320 7.10 33.63 -13.75
C LEU A 320 7.92 32.34 -13.85
N ALA A 321 7.43 31.35 -14.61
CA ALA A 321 8.11 30.07 -14.80
C ALA A 321 9.50 30.23 -15.42
N ARG A 322 9.68 31.15 -16.39
CA ARG A 322 10.98 31.41 -17.01
C ARG A 322 12.01 31.96 -16.02
N ASN A 323 11.58 32.81 -15.10
CA ASN A 323 12.45 33.45 -14.12
C ASN A 323 12.60 32.65 -12.82
N SER A 324 11.77 31.64 -12.61
CA SER A 324 11.88 30.73 -11.47
C SER A 324 13.11 29.79 -11.61
N PRO A 325 13.99 29.68 -10.58
CA PRO A 325 15.12 28.76 -10.60
C PRO A 325 14.74 27.28 -10.63
N ILE A 326 13.59 26.90 -10.05
CA ILE A 326 13.18 25.49 -9.97
C ILE A 326 12.70 24.95 -11.31
N VAL A 327 12.24 25.81 -12.23
CA VAL A 327 11.69 25.40 -13.52
C VAL A 327 12.81 25.27 -14.56
N PRO A 328 12.95 24.11 -15.23
CA PRO A 328 13.86 23.96 -16.37
C PRO A 328 13.56 24.98 -17.48
N LYS A 329 14.57 25.73 -17.92
CA LYS A 329 14.37 26.91 -18.79
C LYS A 329 13.72 26.58 -20.13
N ASN A 330 13.99 25.40 -20.68
CA ASN A 330 13.37 24.89 -21.91
C ASN A 330 11.92 24.39 -21.71
N ARG A 331 11.40 24.34 -20.47
CA ARG A 331 10.04 23.93 -20.14
C ARG A 331 9.15 25.07 -19.63
N ALA A 332 9.69 26.27 -19.46
CA ALA A 332 8.98 27.42 -18.90
C ALA A 332 7.64 27.73 -19.61
N GLY A 333 7.56 27.55 -20.93
CA GLY A 333 6.32 27.73 -21.68
C GLY A 333 5.22 26.73 -21.30
N LEU A 334 5.56 25.44 -21.20
CA LEU A 334 4.62 24.39 -20.79
C LEU A 334 4.19 24.59 -19.34
N PHE A 335 5.15 24.88 -18.45
CA PHE A 335 4.89 25.11 -17.03
C PHE A 335 3.97 26.33 -16.83
N GLY A 336 4.29 27.46 -17.45
CA GLY A 336 3.48 28.69 -17.33
C GLY A 336 2.07 28.54 -17.87
N LYS A 337 1.89 27.84 -19.02
CA LYS A 337 0.56 27.53 -19.57
C LYS A 337 -0.28 26.69 -18.61
N ALA A 338 0.33 25.66 -18.03
CA ALA A 338 -0.37 24.79 -17.09
C ALA A 338 -0.73 25.51 -15.78
N LEU A 339 0.16 26.36 -15.28
CA LEU A 339 -0.12 27.20 -14.11
C LEU A 339 -1.29 28.17 -14.38
N PHE A 340 -1.31 28.80 -15.55
CA PHE A 340 -2.40 29.69 -15.95
C PHE A 340 -3.72 28.94 -16.14
N ALA A 341 -3.71 27.76 -16.77
CA ALA A 341 -4.90 26.93 -16.93
C ALA A 341 -5.56 26.64 -15.57
N GLY A 342 -4.79 26.19 -14.58
CA GLY A 342 -5.34 25.94 -13.24
C GLY A 342 -5.73 27.21 -12.48
N TYR A 343 -5.11 28.37 -12.78
CA TYR A 343 -5.56 29.67 -12.25
C TYR A 343 -6.97 30.01 -12.74
N GLU A 344 -7.26 29.72 -14.01
CA GLU A 344 -8.59 29.83 -14.63
C GLU A 344 -9.50 28.63 -14.33
N ARG A 345 -9.09 27.73 -13.42
CA ARG A 345 -9.81 26.50 -13.01
C ARG A 345 -9.98 25.45 -14.10
N ASP A 346 -9.21 25.53 -15.19
CA ASP A 346 -9.06 24.45 -16.16
C ASP A 346 -8.02 23.45 -15.65
N TYR A 347 -8.41 22.66 -14.64
CA TYR A 347 -7.53 21.66 -14.04
C TYR A 347 -7.29 20.46 -14.96
N VAL A 348 -8.20 20.17 -15.90
CA VAL A 348 -8.00 19.14 -16.92
C VAL A 348 -6.76 19.48 -17.75
N THR A 349 -6.72 20.67 -18.37
CA THR A 349 -5.54 21.11 -19.12
C THR A 349 -4.32 21.28 -18.21
N ALA A 350 -4.51 21.85 -17.02
CA ALA A 350 -3.41 22.06 -16.09
C ALA A 350 -2.68 20.76 -15.76
N LEU A 351 -3.38 19.72 -15.30
CA LEU A 351 -2.76 18.47 -14.86
C LEU A 351 -2.11 17.70 -16.01
N HIS A 352 -2.78 17.59 -17.16
CA HIS A 352 -2.26 16.86 -18.33
C HIS A 352 -0.96 17.46 -18.86
N VAL A 353 -0.73 18.76 -18.66
CA VAL A 353 0.55 19.39 -18.99
C VAL A 353 1.52 19.34 -17.81
N LEU A 354 1.05 19.66 -16.60
CA LEU A 354 1.88 19.91 -15.42
C LEU A 354 2.50 18.64 -14.84
N ILE A 355 1.75 17.53 -14.75
CA ILE A 355 2.24 16.29 -14.14
C ILE A 355 3.50 15.75 -14.86
N PRO A 356 3.52 15.63 -16.21
CA PRO A 356 4.75 15.29 -16.92
C PRO A 356 5.88 16.32 -16.72
N GLN A 357 5.54 17.61 -16.56
CA GLN A 357 6.56 18.64 -16.29
C GLN A 357 7.14 18.55 -14.88
N ILE A 358 6.34 18.17 -13.87
CA ILE A 358 6.81 17.90 -12.51
C ILE A 358 7.78 16.71 -12.52
N GLU A 359 7.46 15.63 -13.24
CA GLU A 359 8.38 14.48 -13.38
C GLU A 359 9.72 14.92 -13.99
N HIS A 360 9.68 15.72 -15.05
CA HIS A 360 10.91 16.25 -15.66
C HIS A 360 11.65 17.22 -14.74
N LEU A 361 10.96 18.05 -13.98
CA LEU A 361 11.55 18.95 -12.99
C LEU A 361 12.31 18.15 -11.93
N VAL A 362 11.67 17.14 -11.34
CA VAL A 362 12.30 16.24 -10.35
C VAL A 362 13.53 15.58 -10.95
N ARG A 363 13.42 15.01 -12.15
CA ARG A 363 14.53 14.39 -12.86
C ARG A 363 15.72 15.33 -13.02
N MET A 364 15.49 16.56 -13.46
CA MET A 364 16.57 17.51 -13.72
C MET A 364 17.31 17.92 -12.46
N HIS A 365 16.61 18.17 -11.35
CA HIS A 365 17.25 18.50 -10.08
C HIS A 365 18.02 17.33 -9.47
N LEU A 366 17.48 16.10 -9.56
CA LEU A 366 18.21 14.91 -9.14
C LEU A 366 19.48 14.68 -9.97
N LYS A 367 19.39 14.87 -11.30
CA LYS A 367 20.56 14.79 -12.19
C LYS A 367 21.62 15.84 -11.84
N GLN A 368 21.20 17.05 -11.47
CA GLN A 368 22.11 18.10 -11.01
C GLN A 368 22.78 17.76 -9.67
N ALA A 369 22.11 17.00 -8.81
CA ALA A 369 22.67 16.45 -7.58
C ALA A 369 23.55 15.20 -7.80
N GLY A 370 23.73 14.76 -9.06
CA GLY A 370 24.58 13.60 -9.39
C GLY A 370 23.85 12.25 -9.37
N ALA A 371 22.52 12.24 -9.17
CA ALA A 371 21.75 11.01 -9.12
C ALA A 371 21.66 10.32 -10.49
N LYS A 372 21.67 8.99 -10.50
CA LYS A 372 21.45 8.18 -11.71
C LYS A 372 19.94 8.09 -12.01
N THR A 373 19.50 8.86 -13.00
CA THR A 373 18.07 9.00 -13.36
C THR A 373 17.62 8.09 -14.50
N THR A 374 18.50 7.18 -14.94
CA THR A 374 18.26 6.21 -16.01
C THR A 374 18.50 4.78 -15.53
N ASN A 375 17.88 3.82 -16.23
CA ASN A 375 18.12 2.40 -16.07
C ASN A 375 18.54 1.77 -17.41
N ILE A 376 19.45 0.82 -17.37
CA ILE A 376 19.93 0.08 -18.54
C ILE A 376 19.29 -1.30 -18.50
N ASP A 377 18.53 -1.64 -19.54
CA ASP A 377 17.88 -2.95 -19.62
C ASP A 377 18.88 -4.07 -19.99
N LYS A 378 18.39 -5.32 -20.01
CA LYS A 378 19.18 -6.51 -20.38
C LYS A 378 19.79 -6.46 -21.79
N ASN A 379 19.29 -5.59 -22.66
CA ASN A 379 19.79 -5.40 -24.02
C ASN A 379 20.77 -4.23 -24.13
N GLY A 380 21.09 -3.56 -23.01
CA GLY A 380 21.96 -2.38 -23.00
C GLY A 380 21.25 -1.07 -23.39
N ILE A 381 19.91 -1.05 -23.45
CA ILE A 381 19.14 0.16 -23.79
C ILE A 381 18.95 0.98 -22.53
N GLU A 382 19.40 2.23 -22.56
CA GLU A 382 19.21 3.19 -21.48
C GLU A 382 17.85 3.88 -21.61
N ASN A 383 17.05 3.78 -20.54
CA ASN A 383 15.71 4.37 -20.45
C ASN A 383 15.65 5.32 -19.25
N GLU A 384 14.88 6.39 -19.39
CA GLU A 384 14.61 7.34 -18.32
C GLU A 384 13.69 6.73 -17.24
N ASN A 385 14.05 6.90 -15.97
CA ASN A 385 13.24 6.41 -14.84
C ASN A 385 11.96 7.22 -14.68
N GLY A 386 10.79 6.61 -14.49
CA GLY A 386 9.55 7.37 -14.20
C GLY A 386 9.55 8.03 -12.82
N LEU A 387 8.60 8.93 -12.54
CA LEU A 387 8.54 9.69 -11.27
C LEU A 387 8.57 8.79 -10.04
N SER A 388 7.81 7.69 -10.04
CA SER A 388 7.79 6.76 -8.90
C SER A 388 9.18 6.21 -8.60
N THR A 389 9.96 5.85 -9.63
CA THR A 389 11.34 5.37 -9.45
C THR A 389 12.28 6.50 -9.04
N LEU A 390 12.09 7.71 -9.57
CA LEU A 390 12.91 8.87 -9.21
C LEU A 390 12.77 9.23 -7.73
N LEU A 391 11.54 9.17 -7.19
CA LEU A 391 11.29 9.51 -5.79
C LEU A 391 11.82 8.47 -4.79
N GLU A 392 12.20 7.27 -5.25
CA GLU A 392 12.90 6.27 -4.42
C GLU A 392 14.42 6.45 -4.37
N LEU A 393 14.97 7.42 -5.12
CA LEU A 393 16.40 7.72 -5.08
C LEU A 393 16.78 8.41 -3.75
N PRO A 394 17.94 8.07 -3.16
CA PRO A 394 18.36 8.65 -1.88
C PRO A 394 18.61 10.16 -1.94
N GLU A 395 18.96 10.70 -3.12
CA GLU A 395 19.22 12.12 -3.33
C GLU A 395 17.95 12.99 -3.25
N VAL A 396 16.76 12.40 -3.28
CA VAL A 396 15.48 13.14 -3.29
C VAL A 396 15.31 13.96 -2.02
N VAL A 397 15.61 13.37 -0.86
CA VAL A 397 15.53 14.09 0.42
C VAL A 397 16.56 15.21 0.50
N GLN A 398 17.76 15.01 -0.06
CA GLN A 398 18.78 16.07 -0.12
C GLN A 398 18.32 17.25 -0.98
N VAL A 399 17.65 16.99 -2.09
CA VAL A 399 17.24 18.02 -3.06
C VAL A 399 15.96 18.73 -2.65
N PHE A 400 14.97 17.99 -2.15
CA PHE A 400 13.62 18.50 -1.89
C PHE A 400 13.26 18.59 -0.41
N GLY A 401 14.05 18.01 0.49
CA GLY A 401 13.71 17.88 1.91
C GLY A 401 12.66 16.79 2.15
N GLU A 402 12.52 16.35 3.41
CA GLU A 402 11.65 15.24 3.78
C GLU A 402 10.17 15.53 3.52
N ASN A 403 9.71 16.73 3.90
CA ASN A 403 8.32 17.16 3.78
C ASN A 403 7.84 17.17 2.33
N LEU A 404 8.56 17.84 1.44
CA LEU A 404 8.17 17.89 0.03
C LEU A 404 8.34 16.53 -0.65
N THR A 405 9.33 15.72 -0.25
CA THR A 405 9.48 14.34 -0.74
C THR A 405 8.24 13.51 -0.39
N PHE A 406 7.76 13.61 0.85
CA PHE A 406 6.53 12.96 1.28
C PHE A 406 5.33 13.43 0.44
N GLU A 407 5.12 14.73 0.28
CA GLU A 407 3.99 15.25 -0.52
C GLU A 407 4.05 14.78 -1.98
N LEU A 408 5.24 14.82 -2.62
CA LEU A 408 5.42 14.36 -3.99
C LEU A 408 5.11 12.85 -4.13
N LYS A 409 5.54 12.03 -3.18
CA LYS A 409 5.22 10.58 -3.18
C LYS A 409 3.72 10.36 -3.01
N SER A 410 3.15 10.95 -1.97
CA SER A 410 1.75 10.77 -1.56
C SER A 410 0.76 11.23 -2.63
N LEU A 411 0.97 12.39 -3.25
CA LEU A 411 0.06 12.92 -4.28
C LEU A 411 0.19 12.18 -5.62
N PHE A 412 1.42 11.94 -6.08
CA PHE A 412 1.63 11.55 -7.47
C PHE A 412 1.80 10.04 -7.67
N CYS A 413 2.37 9.32 -6.70
CA CYS A 413 2.90 7.97 -6.96
C CYS A 413 2.36 6.86 -6.06
N ASP A 414 1.89 7.19 -4.86
CA ASP A 414 1.48 6.19 -3.88
C ASP A 414 0.08 5.64 -4.17
N ALA A 415 -0.07 4.32 -4.12
CA ALA A 415 -1.34 3.64 -4.34
C ALA A 415 -2.33 3.78 -3.16
N PHE A 416 -1.86 4.17 -1.97
CA PHE A 416 -2.73 4.60 -0.87
C PHE A 416 -3.23 6.04 -1.04
N GLY A 417 -2.59 6.82 -1.91
CA GLY A 417 -2.95 8.20 -2.21
C GLY A 417 -3.70 8.35 -3.53
N PRO A 418 -3.87 9.61 -4.00
CA PRO A 418 -4.54 9.92 -5.25
C PRO A 418 -3.86 9.31 -6.49
N ASN A 419 -2.55 9.06 -6.39
CA ASN A 419 -1.74 8.42 -7.43
C ASN A 419 -1.82 9.14 -8.79
N LEU A 420 -1.87 10.47 -8.77
CA LEU A 420 -2.22 11.31 -9.92
C LEU A 420 -1.35 11.03 -11.15
N ARG A 421 -0.04 10.78 -10.96
CA ARG A 421 0.88 10.55 -12.07
C ARG A 421 0.58 9.23 -12.77
N ASN A 422 0.32 8.17 -12.03
CA ASN A 422 0.06 6.86 -12.63
C ASN A 422 -1.34 6.82 -13.26
N LYS A 423 -2.36 7.38 -12.59
CA LYS A 423 -3.70 7.50 -13.19
C LYS A 423 -3.67 8.28 -14.50
N LEU A 424 -3.00 9.44 -14.52
CA LEU A 424 -2.88 10.24 -15.73
C LEU A 424 -2.13 9.50 -16.85
N ALA A 425 -0.97 8.91 -16.54
CA ALA A 425 -0.15 8.20 -17.54
C ALA A 425 -0.85 6.98 -18.14
N HIS A 426 -1.79 6.37 -17.41
CA HIS A 426 -2.57 5.23 -17.88
C HIS A 426 -3.94 5.60 -18.44
N GLY A 427 -4.29 6.89 -18.50
CA GLY A 427 -5.61 7.34 -18.96
C GLY A 427 -6.76 6.95 -18.03
N LEU A 428 -6.46 6.78 -16.74
CA LEU A 428 -7.41 6.41 -15.69
C LEU A 428 -7.87 7.62 -14.86
N LEU A 429 -7.32 8.81 -15.11
CA LEU A 429 -7.74 10.04 -14.44
C LEU A 429 -8.91 10.65 -15.22
N ASP A 430 -10.11 10.61 -14.66
CA ASP A 430 -11.30 11.19 -15.28
C ASP A 430 -11.46 12.70 -14.99
N GLU A 431 -12.49 13.32 -15.57
CA GLU A 431 -12.75 14.76 -15.45
C GLU A 431 -13.12 15.19 -14.03
N ASP A 432 -13.88 14.36 -13.29
CA ASP A 432 -14.26 14.65 -11.91
C ASP A 432 -13.03 14.59 -11.00
N GLU A 433 -12.16 13.60 -11.21
CA GLU A 433 -10.89 13.48 -10.50
C GLU A 433 -9.94 14.64 -10.81
N CYS A 434 -9.97 15.20 -12.04
CA CYS A 434 -9.24 16.41 -12.39
C CYS A 434 -9.71 17.64 -11.58
N ASN A 435 -10.93 17.62 -11.05
CA ASN A 435 -11.48 18.69 -10.20
C ASN A 435 -11.44 18.35 -8.69
N SER A 436 -10.82 17.23 -8.33
CA SER A 436 -10.70 16.80 -6.93
C SER A 436 -9.84 17.77 -6.09
N PRO A 437 -9.99 17.78 -4.75
CA PRO A 437 -9.10 18.53 -3.89
C PRO A 437 -7.62 18.21 -4.13
N PHE A 438 -7.29 16.94 -4.40
CA PHE A 438 -5.92 16.50 -4.68
C PHE A 438 -5.35 17.11 -5.95
N ALA A 439 -6.16 17.18 -7.01
CA ALA A 439 -5.81 17.81 -8.28
C ALA A 439 -5.51 19.32 -8.10
N ILE A 440 -6.41 20.02 -7.41
CA ILE A 440 -6.29 21.45 -7.13
C ILE A 440 -5.04 21.72 -6.27
N TYR A 441 -4.81 20.89 -5.25
CA TYR A 441 -3.62 20.98 -4.41
C TYR A 441 -2.34 20.70 -5.20
N ALA A 442 -2.31 19.71 -6.08
CA ALA A 442 -1.15 19.42 -6.92
C ALA A 442 -0.79 20.59 -7.84
N TRP A 443 -1.79 21.25 -8.43
CA TRP A 443 -1.59 22.49 -9.19
C TRP A 443 -1.06 23.62 -8.29
N TRP A 444 -1.69 23.85 -7.14
CA TRP A 444 -1.29 24.90 -6.20
C TRP A 444 0.13 24.67 -5.67
N LEU A 445 0.52 23.43 -5.37
CA LEU A 445 1.87 23.07 -4.94
C LEU A 445 2.89 23.44 -6.01
N ALA A 446 2.62 23.16 -7.29
CA ALA A 446 3.50 23.57 -8.37
C ALA A 446 3.60 25.09 -8.52
N LEU A 447 2.49 25.81 -8.33
CA LEU A 447 2.48 27.28 -8.31
C LEU A 447 3.33 27.80 -7.15
N ARG A 448 3.14 27.27 -5.93
CA ARG A 448 3.90 27.62 -4.73
C ARG A 448 5.39 27.45 -4.94
N LEU A 449 5.81 26.27 -5.40
CA LEU A 449 7.22 25.98 -5.67
C LEU A 449 7.81 26.94 -6.70
N THR A 450 7.10 27.17 -7.80
CA THR A 450 7.53 28.08 -8.87
C THR A 450 7.65 29.51 -8.37
N PHE A 451 6.63 29.98 -7.63
CA PHE A 451 6.53 31.35 -7.16
C PHE A 451 7.55 31.65 -6.07
N ASN A 452 7.65 30.82 -5.04
CA ASN A 452 8.55 31.06 -3.91
C ASN A 452 10.02 31.04 -4.35
N THR A 453 10.41 30.10 -5.23
CA THR A 453 11.79 30.07 -5.73
C THR A 453 12.11 31.26 -6.62
N TRP A 454 11.14 31.76 -7.40
CA TRP A 454 11.28 33.03 -8.12
C TRP A 454 11.38 34.22 -7.15
N TRP A 455 10.51 34.29 -6.15
CA TRP A 455 10.44 35.37 -5.18
C TRP A 455 11.74 35.49 -4.38
N ASN A 456 12.27 34.38 -3.88
CA ASN A 456 13.50 34.33 -3.12
C ASN A 456 14.73 34.69 -3.98
N SER A 457 14.73 34.29 -5.25
CA SER A 457 15.77 34.72 -6.19
C SER A 457 15.68 36.20 -6.55
N ALA A 458 14.48 36.78 -6.56
CA ALA A 458 14.26 38.20 -6.84
C ALA A 458 14.46 39.09 -5.60
N ASN A 459 14.37 38.54 -4.40
CA ASN A 459 14.47 39.24 -3.11
C ASN A 459 15.41 38.50 -2.14
N PRO A 460 16.74 38.56 -2.33
CA PRO A 460 17.69 37.76 -1.55
C PRO A 460 17.68 38.04 -0.02
N ALA A 461 17.22 39.23 0.40
CA ALA A 461 17.20 39.64 1.80
C ALA A 461 16.10 38.97 2.64
N THR A 462 15.03 38.44 2.03
CA THR A 462 13.92 37.80 2.75
C THR A 462 14.16 36.32 3.04
N GLY A 463 14.96 35.63 2.22
CA GLY A 463 15.26 34.20 2.41
C GLY A 463 16.13 33.87 3.63
N GLN A 464 16.80 34.86 4.24
CA GLN A 464 17.54 34.70 5.48
C GLN A 464 16.65 34.78 6.73
N GLN A 465 15.42 35.28 6.59
CA GLN A 465 14.49 35.49 7.71
C GLN A 465 13.56 34.28 7.91
N GLU A 466 13.08 33.66 6.82
CA GLU A 466 12.27 32.43 6.87
C GLU A 466 13.04 31.22 7.43
N ALA A 467 14.35 31.10 7.15
CA ALA A 467 15.19 30.03 7.71
C ALA A 467 15.35 30.10 9.24
N ASN A 468 15.06 31.26 9.86
CA ASN A 468 15.09 31.43 11.31
C ASN A 468 13.71 31.22 11.95
N ASP A 469 12.61 31.36 11.20
CA ASP A 469 11.24 31.18 11.72
C ASP A 469 10.80 29.70 11.74
N ASP A 470 11.47 28.81 11.01
CA ASP A 470 11.34 27.33 11.15
C ASP A 470 11.81 26.79 12.53
N GLN A 471 12.24 27.66 13.45
CA GLN A 471 12.66 27.31 14.82
C GLN A 471 11.85 27.98 15.95
N ALA A 472 10.71 28.64 15.66
CA ALA A 472 9.85 29.23 16.68
C ALA A 472 8.72 28.27 17.13
N PRO A 473 8.29 28.30 18.41
CA PRO A 473 7.54 27.20 19.01
C PRO A 473 6.10 27.11 18.51
N VAL A 474 5.67 25.86 18.33
CA VAL A 474 4.29 25.41 18.08
C VAL A 474 3.34 26.07 19.08
N ALA A 475 2.26 26.69 18.58
CA ALA A 475 1.20 27.22 19.43
C ALA A 475 0.59 26.09 20.27
N GLU A 476 0.60 26.25 21.60
CA GLU A 476 0.07 25.27 22.55
C GLU A 476 -1.44 25.04 22.33
N PRO A 477 -1.94 23.81 22.56
CA PRO A 477 -3.37 23.55 22.53
C PRO A 477 -4.07 24.23 23.71
N ILE A 478 -5.23 24.82 23.41
CA ILE A 478 -6.11 25.47 24.38
C ILE A 478 -6.61 24.40 25.37
N GLU A 479 -6.23 24.53 26.65
CA GLU A 479 -6.76 23.73 27.75
C GLU A 479 -8.28 23.95 27.86
N GLU A 480 -9.05 22.86 27.81
CA GLU A 480 -10.45 22.84 28.23
C GLU A 480 -10.51 23.14 29.74
N GLN A 481 -10.96 24.36 30.07
CA GLN A 481 -11.40 24.68 31.41
C GLN A 481 -12.70 23.95 31.69
N GLY A 482 -12.62 22.89 32.48
CA GLY A 482 -13.77 22.32 33.16
C GLY A 482 -14.27 23.27 34.25
N GLU A 483 -15.59 23.30 34.43
CA GLU A 483 -16.30 23.22 35.71
C GLU A 483 -17.81 23.51 35.52
N PRO A 484 -18.70 23.08 36.45
CA PRO A 484 -18.50 22.21 37.61
C PRO A 484 -19.21 20.85 37.54
#